data_AF-A0A851IBD6-F1
#
_entry.id   AF-A0A851IBD6-F1
#
_cell.length_a   1.000
_cell.length_b   1.000
_cell.length_c   1.000
_cell.angle_alpha   90.00
_cell.angle_beta   90.00
_cell.angle_gamma   90.00
#
_symmetry.space_group_name_H-M   'P 1'
#
loop_
_entity.id
_entity.type
_entity.pdbx_description
1 polymer ?
#
loop_
_entity_poly.entity_id
_entity_poly.type
_entity_poly.pdbx_seq_one_letter_code
_entity_poly.pdbx_strand_id
1 'polypeptide(L)'
;MEEIRCRMENSLRHSLLCMETELTEEEVFGCYENKMLLNTEISGVLPVSFRAADGRGCFCYDASNAVSLEQFFENRSIGEDFLRRFVEQLNLLLETLERYLLSEERVLWEPSLIFYEEGRMRLLFALLPGKQESFLEGLRRFFRWVLEHIDYDSEQTIVLAYRLLRKLSRESFKIGDFLQVVRQEREEMCAESAETDGVFRFVGMERALSPASPEQEPGGASAAPAGIREREDAAETVGDKESEKVLQPESGAEYEIDLHAGAEKPCDLPAWLARYGKLLLGVLLLTGIPGGLFLLEGRESLLHFLPLVLLIDGGIVLCLIMDAMLLRLPETES
;
A
#
# COMPACT_ATOMS: atom_id res chain seq x y z
N MET A 1 14.48 -3.51 -18.23
CA MET A 1 13.27 -4.06 -17.59
C MET A 1 12.57 -4.93 -18.62
N GLU A 2 12.13 -6.12 -18.23
CA GLU A 2 11.17 -6.89 -19.03
C GLU A 2 9.84 -6.13 -19.09
N GLU A 3 9.42 -5.78 -20.31
CA GLU A 3 8.08 -5.23 -20.59
C GLU A 3 7.06 -6.36 -20.45
N ILE A 4 6.25 -6.30 -19.40
CA ILE A 4 5.13 -7.21 -19.22
C ILE A 4 4.06 -6.77 -20.21
N ARG A 5 3.75 -7.60 -21.22
CA ARG A 5 2.68 -7.27 -22.17
C ARG A 5 1.33 -7.56 -21.55
N CYS A 6 0.76 -6.52 -20.94
CA CYS A 6 -0.63 -6.50 -20.50
C CYS A 6 -1.57 -6.15 -21.66
N ARG A 7 -2.75 -6.79 -21.71
CA ARG A 7 -3.85 -6.45 -22.62
C ARG A 7 -5.19 -6.60 -21.90
N MET A 8 -6.09 -5.64 -22.09
CA MET A 8 -7.50 -5.79 -21.70
C MET A 8 -8.28 -6.50 -22.83
N GLU A 9 -8.89 -7.63 -22.53
CA GLU A 9 -9.85 -8.33 -23.38
C GLU A 9 -11.27 -8.09 -22.87
N ASN A 10 -11.99 -7.18 -23.54
CA ASN A 10 -13.35 -6.82 -23.17
C ASN A 10 -14.38 -7.57 -24.03
N SER A 11 -15.39 -8.13 -23.37
CA SER A 11 -16.54 -8.82 -23.95
C SER A 11 -17.82 -8.38 -23.25
N LEU A 12 -19.00 -8.70 -23.82
CA LEU A 12 -20.31 -8.28 -23.29
C LEU A 12 -20.63 -8.75 -21.85
N ARG A 13 -19.82 -9.66 -21.29
CA ARG A 13 -19.99 -10.21 -19.93
C ARG A 13 -18.70 -10.28 -19.13
N HIS A 14 -17.54 -10.00 -19.75
CA HIS A 14 -16.24 -10.24 -19.15
C HIS A 14 -15.25 -9.12 -19.50
N SER A 15 -14.53 -8.63 -18.49
CA SER A 15 -13.36 -7.75 -18.64
C SER A 15 -12.16 -8.53 -18.12
N LEU A 16 -11.29 -9.00 -19.00
CA LEU A 16 -10.13 -9.82 -18.63
C LEU A 16 -8.83 -9.06 -18.84
N LEU A 17 -8.10 -8.81 -17.76
CA LEU A 17 -6.71 -8.35 -17.83
C LEU A 17 -5.83 -9.57 -18.13
N CYS A 18 -5.19 -9.58 -19.30
CA CYS A 18 -4.36 -10.66 -19.78
C CYS A 18 -2.89 -10.27 -19.73
N MET A 19 -2.06 -11.08 -19.08
CA MET A 19 -0.61 -10.92 -18.98
C MET A 19 0.08 -12.08 -19.69
N GLU A 20 0.73 -11.80 -20.82
CA GLU A 20 1.53 -12.79 -21.56
C GLU A 20 2.75 -13.21 -20.74
N THR A 21 3.09 -14.51 -20.75
CA THR A 21 4.31 -15.05 -20.16
C THR A 21 5.00 -16.04 -21.11
N GLU A 22 6.32 -16.09 -21.03
CA GLU A 22 7.13 -17.09 -21.74
C GLU A 22 7.17 -18.44 -21.01
N LEU A 23 6.70 -18.49 -19.75
CA LEU A 23 6.65 -19.71 -18.95
C LEU A 23 5.69 -20.74 -19.55
N THR A 24 6.16 -21.99 -19.64
CA THR A 24 5.33 -23.14 -20.00
C THR A 24 4.35 -23.50 -18.88
N GLU A 25 3.32 -24.28 -19.21
CA GLU A 25 2.35 -24.78 -18.23
C GLU A 25 3.00 -25.58 -17.09
N GLU A 26 4.01 -26.41 -17.40
CA GLU A 26 4.76 -27.18 -16.41
C GLU A 26 5.58 -26.29 -15.46
N GLU A 27 6.16 -25.19 -15.95
CA GLU A 27 6.89 -24.23 -15.12
C GLU A 27 5.95 -23.38 -14.25
N VAL A 28 4.83 -22.93 -14.82
CA VAL A 28 3.79 -22.19 -14.10
C VAL A 28 3.25 -23.01 -12.95
N PHE A 29 2.81 -24.25 -13.21
CA PHE A 29 2.35 -25.16 -12.16
C PHE A 29 3.50 -25.79 -11.37
N GLY A 30 4.76 -25.65 -11.78
CA GLY A 30 5.93 -26.04 -10.97
C GLY A 30 6.07 -25.20 -9.71
N CYS A 31 5.81 -23.89 -9.82
CA CYS A 31 5.90 -22.93 -8.72
C CYS A 31 4.74 -23.05 -7.71
N TYR A 32 5.05 -23.10 -6.41
CA TYR A 32 4.05 -23.13 -5.33
C TYR A 32 3.16 -21.88 -5.32
N GLU A 33 3.75 -20.68 -5.40
CA GLU A 33 3.00 -19.43 -5.31
C GLU A 33 2.00 -19.29 -6.47
N ASN A 34 2.40 -19.70 -7.68
CA ASN A 34 1.51 -19.74 -8.84
C ASN A 34 0.38 -20.78 -8.68
N LYS A 35 0.68 -21.97 -8.13
CA LYS A 35 -0.33 -22.97 -7.76
C LYS A 35 -1.34 -22.41 -6.76
N MET A 36 -0.89 -21.72 -5.71
CA MET A 36 -1.79 -21.12 -4.73
C MET A 36 -2.68 -20.05 -5.36
N LEU A 37 -2.06 -19.15 -6.14
CA LEU A 37 -2.73 -18.06 -6.84
C LEU A 37 -3.79 -18.54 -7.86
N LEU A 38 -3.53 -19.64 -8.57
CA LEU A 38 -4.45 -20.20 -9.58
C LEU A 38 -5.54 -21.11 -9.01
N ASN A 39 -5.38 -21.65 -7.80
CA ASN A 39 -6.33 -22.61 -7.21
C ASN A 39 -7.07 -22.07 -5.98
N THR A 40 -6.82 -20.81 -5.58
CA THR A 40 -7.41 -20.20 -4.37
C THR A 40 -7.97 -18.83 -4.70
N GLU A 41 -9.21 -18.57 -4.30
CA GLU A 41 -9.75 -17.20 -4.26
C GLU A 41 -9.11 -16.45 -3.08
N ILE A 42 -8.16 -15.58 -3.38
CA ILE A 42 -7.40 -14.82 -2.39
C ILE A 42 -8.06 -13.46 -2.18
N SER A 43 -8.40 -13.13 -0.92
CA SER A 43 -9.04 -11.84 -0.60
C SER A 43 -8.12 -10.66 -0.93
N GLY A 44 -8.67 -9.62 -1.54
CA GLY A 44 -7.91 -8.46 -2.02
C GLY A 44 -7.13 -8.68 -3.31
N VAL A 45 -7.14 -9.88 -3.89
CA VAL A 45 -6.46 -10.18 -5.17
C VAL A 45 -7.52 -10.39 -6.26
N LEU A 46 -7.21 -9.98 -7.50
CA LEU A 46 -8.09 -10.29 -8.63
C LEU A 46 -8.15 -11.81 -8.89
N PRO A 47 -9.34 -12.41 -9.07
CA PRO A 47 -9.48 -13.80 -9.47
C PRO A 47 -8.73 -14.06 -10.77
N VAL A 48 -7.93 -15.13 -10.83
CA VAL A 48 -7.01 -15.37 -11.96
C VAL A 48 -7.09 -16.81 -12.45
N SER A 49 -6.99 -16.94 -13.77
CA SER A 49 -6.94 -18.20 -14.50
C SER A 49 -5.69 -18.24 -15.38
N PHE A 50 -5.24 -19.44 -15.74
CA PHE A 50 -4.13 -19.63 -16.67
C PHE A 50 -4.64 -20.23 -17.99
N ARG A 51 -4.20 -19.66 -19.11
CA ARG A 51 -4.49 -20.14 -20.47
C ARG A 51 -3.17 -20.39 -21.19
N ALA A 52 -2.90 -21.64 -21.57
CA ALA A 52 -1.77 -21.99 -22.43
C ALA A 52 -2.23 -22.13 -23.89
N ALA A 53 -1.59 -21.43 -24.82
CA ALA A 53 -1.85 -21.54 -26.25
C ALA A 53 -0.57 -21.30 -27.06
N ASP A 54 -0.36 -22.08 -28.12
CA ASP A 54 0.77 -21.96 -29.06
C ASP A 54 2.16 -21.85 -28.39
N GLY A 55 2.37 -22.57 -27.28
CA GLY A 55 3.62 -22.58 -26.53
C GLY A 55 3.89 -21.33 -25.67
N ARG A 56 2.90 -20.45 -25.48
CA ARG A 56 2.97 -19.32 -24.54
C ARG A 56 1.88 -19.43 -23.47
N GLY A 57 2.25 -19.05 -22.25
CA GLY A 57 1.30 -18.91 -21.15
C GLY A 57 0.65 -17.53 -21.13
N CYS A 58 -0.54 -17.46 -20.55
CA CYS A 58 -1.24 -16.20 -20.31
C CYS A 58 -1.99 -16.29 -18.98
N PHE A 59 -1.71 -15.34 -18.08
CA PHE A 59 -2.49 -15.17 -16.85
C PHE A 59 -3.62 -14.20 -17.12
N CYS A 60 -4.84 -14.58 -16.76
CA CYS A 60 -6.06 -13.87 -17.12
C CYS A 60 -6.86 -13.58 -15.85
N TYR A 61 -6.83 -12.31 -15.44
CA TYR A 61 -7.46 -11.79 -14.24
C TYR A 61 -8.85 -11.25 -14.56
N ASP A 62 -9.86 -11.65 -13.79
CA ASP A 62 -11.24 -11.21 -13.99
C ASP A 62 -11.51 -9.87 -13.29
N ALA A 63 -11.58 -8.81 -14.09
CA ALA A 63 -11.88 -7.45 -13.67
C ALA A 63 -13.35 -7.05 -13.96
N SER A 64 -14.24 -7.99 -14.27
CA SER A 64 -15.60 -7.69 -14.81
C SER A 64 -16.50 -6.85 -13.89
N ASN A 65 -16.25 -6.86 -12.58
CA ASN A 65 -17.03 -6.13 -11.58
C ASN A 65 -16.29 -4.92 -10.98
N ALA A 66 -15.14 -4.54 -11.54
CA ALA A 66 -14.27 -3.49 -11.01
C ALA A 66 -13.70 -2.59 -12.11
N VAL A 67 -13.26 -1.40 -11.72
CA VAL A 67 -12.67 -0.39 -12.62
C VAL A 67 -11.23 -0.12 -12.15
N SER A 68 -10.27 0.11 -13.04
CA SER A 68 -8.89 0.41 -12.61
C SER A 68 -8.84 1.75 -11.86
N LEU A 69 -7.86 1.95 -10.97
CA LEU A 69 -7.72 3.22 -10.24
C LEU A 69 -7.45 4.38 -11.19
N GLU A 70 -6.68 4.15 -12.26
CA GLU A 70 -6.48 5.11 -13.34
C GLU A 70 -7.82 5.59 -13.93
N GLN A 71 -8.72 4.67 -14.31
CA GLN A 71 -10.04 5.01 -14.87
C GLN A 71 -11.00 5.59 -13.82
N PHE A 72 -10.92 5.12 -12.57
CA PHE A 72 -11.79 5.59 -11.50
C PHE A 72 -11.46 7.04 -11.08
N PHE A 73 -10.18 7.42 -11.14
CA PHE A 73 -9.70 8.77 -10.80
C PHE A 73 -9.42 9.67 -12.01
N GLU A 74 -9.64 9.23 -13.25
CA GLU A 74 -9.49 10.04 -14.48
C GLU A 74 -10.21 11.40 -14.40
N ASN A 75 -11.38 11.44 -13.73
CA ASN A 75 -12.19 12.63 -13.52
C ASN A 75 -12.64 12.80 -12.06
N ARG A 76 -11.91 12.21 -11.09
CA ARG A 76 -12.20 12.30 -9.65
C ARG A 76 -10.92 12.60 -8.88
N SER A 77 -10.99 13.38 -7.82
CA SER A 77 -9.86 13.56 -6.90
C SER A 77 -9.86 12.45 -5.82
N ILE A 78 -8.65 12.06 -5.37
CA ILE A 78 -8.46 11.13 -4.26
C ILE A 78 -8.67 11.89 -2.95
N GLY A 79 -9.79 11.66 -2.28
CA GLY A 79 -10.08 12.21 -0.96
C GLY A 79 -9.51 11.36 0.20
N GLU A 80 -9.42 11.99 1.38
CA GLU A 80 -8.97 11.38 2.65
C GLU A 80 -9.56 9.99 2.90
N ASP A 81 -10.88 9.85 2.78
CA ASP A 81 -11.66 8.62 2.91
C ASP A 81 -11.10 7.45 2.08
N PHE A 82 -10.64 7.71 0.86
CA PHE A 82 -10.07 6.69 0.00
C PHE A 82 -8.65 6.32 0.47
N LEU A 83 -7.82 7.29 0.86
CA LEU A 83 -6.49 7.05 1.40
C LEU A 83 -6.53 6.16 2.65
N ARG A 84 -7.47 6.43 3.56
CA ARG A 84 -7.71 5.64 4.77
C ARG A 84 -8.05 4.19 4.42
N ARG A 85 -9.08 3.98 3.58
CA ARG A 85 -9.49 2.64 3.11
C ARG A 85 -8.38 1.93 2.32
N PHE A 86 -7.60 2.65 1.53
CA PHE A 86 -6.48 2.08 0.77
C PHE A 86 -5.44 1.46 1.71
N VAL A 87 -5.04 2.19 2.74
CA VAL A 87 -4.06 1.72 3.73
C VAL A 87 -4.60 0.52 4.53
N GLU A 88 -5.87 0.55 4.92
CA GLU A 88 -6.51 -0.58 5.62
C GLU A 88 -6.57 -1.84 4.75
N GLN A 89 -6.98 -1.71 3.49
CA GLN A 89 -7.08 -2.83 2.56
C GLN A 89 -5.71 -3.33 2.09
N LEU A 90 -4.70 -2.47 1.99
CA LEU A 90 -3.32 -2.88 1.78
C LEU A 90 -2.81 -3.71 2.96
N ASN A 91 -3.07 -3.32 4.21
CA ASN A 91 -2.68 -4.16 5.35
C ASN A 91 -3.37 -5.54 5.32
N LEU A 92 -4.69 -5.57 5.03
CA LEU A 92 -5.43 -6.83 4.87
C LEU A 92 -4.90 -7.70 3.71
N LEU A 93 -4.47 -7.08 2.60
CA LEU A 93 -3.79 -7.78 1.51
C LEU A 93 -2.52 -8.44 2.01
N LEU A 94 -1.62 -7.70 2.68
CA LEU A 94 -0.33 -8.25 3.15
C LEU A 94 -0.51 -9.39 4.15
N GLU A 95 -1.40 -9.24 5.13
CA GLU A 95 -1.78 -10.34 6.05
C GLU A 95 -2.31 -11.58 5.31
N THR A 96 -2.99 -11.37 4.18
CA THR A 96 -3.54 -12.44 3.35
C THR A 96 -2.44 -13.10 2.49
N LEU A 97 -1.52 -12.31 1.92
CA LEU A 97 -0.37 -12.83 1.17
C LEU A 97 0.56 -13.66 2.07
N GLU A 98 0.88 -13.16 3.28
CA GLU A 98 1.67 -13.90 4.28
C GLU A 98 1.00 -15.23 4.64
N ARG A 99 -0.32 -15.24 4.88
CA ARG A 99 -1.10 -16.44 5.20
C ARG A 99 -1.04 -17.51 4.10
N TYR A 100 -0.97 -17.11 2.83
CA TYR A 100 -0.86 -18.02 1.68
C TYR A 100 0.59 -18.24 1.23
N LEU A 101 1.58 -17.73 1.97
CA LEU A 101 3.01 -17.80 1.64
C LEU A 101 3.32 -17.24 0.24
N LEU A 102 2.69 -16.13 -0.11
CA LEU A 102 2.91 -15.37 -1.35
C LEU A 102 3.77 -14.13 -1.06
N SER A 103 4.76 -13.85 -1.91
CA SER A 103 5.58 -12.64 -1.77
C SER A 103 4.81 -11.37 -2.11
N GLU A 104 4.92 -10.36 -1.24
CA GLU A 104 4.43 -8.99 -1.46
C GLU A 104 5.09 -8.28 -2.66
N GLU A 105 6.28 -8.73 -3.06
CA GLU A 105 7.02 -8.22 -4.23
C GLU A 105 6.38 -8.60 -5.57
N ARG A 106 5.33 -9.45 -5.54
CA ARG A 106 4.48 -9.77 -6.70
C ARG A 106 3.38 -8.73 -6.94
N VAL A 107 3.09 -7.84 -5.98
CA VAL A 107 2.01 -6.84 -6.14
C VAL A 107 2.35 -5.87 -7.26
N LEU A 108 1.41 -5.66 -8.18
CA LEU A 108 1.55 -4.70 -9.28
C LEU A 108 1.07 -3.31 -8.84
N TRP A 109 2.01 -2.37 -8.78
CA TRP A 109 1.82 -1.01 -8.26
C TRP A 109 1.39 0.03 -9.30
N GLU A 110 0.98 -0.42 -10.48
CA GLU A 110 0.51 0.47 -11.55
C GLU A 110 -0.99 0.79 -11.34
N PRO A 111 -1.42 2.06 -11.38
CA PRO A 111 -2.83 2.43 -11.19
C PRO A 111 -3.80 1.80 -12.20
N SER A 112 -3.31 1.41 -13.38
CA SER A 112 -4.06 0.67 -14.39
C SER A 112 -4.25 -0.83 -14.07
N LEU A 113 -3.51 -1.36 -13.09
CA LEU A 113 -3.48 -2.78 -12.69
C LEU A 113 -3.99 -3.01 -11.24
N ILE A 114 -4.33 -1.94 -10.53
CA ILE A 114 -5.07 -1.97 -9.25
C ILE A 114 -6.52 -1.58 -9.56
N PHE A 115 -7.48 -2.34 -9.04
CA PHE A 115 -8.90 -2.20 -9.39
C PHE A 115 -9.76 -1.91 -8.16
N TYR A 116 -10.88 -1.24 -8.38
CA TYR A 116 -11.85 -0.85 -7.36
C TYR A 116 -13.26 -1.35 -7.71
N GLU A 117 -13.83 -2.15 -6.81
CA GLU A 117 -15.22 -2.61 -6.86
C GLU A 117 -16.08 -1.63 -6.06
N GLU A 118 -16.59 -0.58 -6.72
CA GLU A 118 -17.34 0.52 -6.08
C GLU A 118 -18.55 0.01 -5.27
N GLY A 119 -19.28 -0.99 -5.79
CA GLY A 119 -20.44 -1.59 -5.11
C GLY A 119 -20.12 -2.36 -3.81
N ARG A 120 -18.85 -2.73 -3.58
CA ARG A 120 -18.39 -3.35 -2.33
C ARG A 120 -17.36 -2.50 -1.57
N MET A 121 -16.96 -1.36 -2.12
CA MET A 121 -15.89 -0.47 -1.62
C MET A 121 -14.53 -1.19 -1.47
N ARG A 122 -14.24 -2.14 -2.37
CA ARG A 122 -13.06 -3.04 -2.27
C ARG A 122 -11.99 -2.73 -3.30
N LEU A 123 -10.74 -2.83 -2.87
CA LEU A 123 -9.56 -2.83 -3.73
C LEU A 123 -9.18 -4.28 -4.09
N LEU A 124 -8.83 -4.48 -5.35
CA LEU A 124 -8.42 -5.76 -5.93
C LEU A 124 -7.10 -5.54 -6.66
N PHE A 125 -6.05 -6.21 -6.20
CA PHE A 125 -4.70 -6.06 -6.71
C PHE A 125 -4.36 -7.19 -7.69
N ALA A 126 -3.75 -6.87 -8.82
CA ALA A 126 -3.13 -7.88 -9.68
C ALA A 126 -1.77 -8.30 -9.10
N LEU A 127 -1.49 -9.61 -9.11
CA LEU A 127 -0.20 -10.17 -8.68
C LEU A 127 0.55 -10.75 -9.86
N LEU A 128 1.79 -10.33 -10.08
CA LEU A 128 2.63 -10.79 -11.17
C LEU A 128 3.33 -12.13 -10.84
N PRO A 129 3.17 -13.17 -11.68
CA PRO A 129 3.90 -14.42 -11.52
C PRO A 129 5.30 -14.35 -12.12
N GLY A 130 6.32 -14.64 -11.30
CA GLY A 130 7.70 -14.90 -11.76
C GLY A 130 8.67 -13.70 -11.74
N LYS A 131 8.20 -12.48 -11.47
CA LYS A 131 9.04 -11.28 -11.31
C LYS A 131 8.76 -10.62 -9.95
N GLN A 132 9.82 -10.14 -9.32
CA GLN A 132 9.80 -9.45 -8.04
C GLN A 132 10.25 -7.99 -8.28
N GLU A 133 9.39 -7.03 -7.94
CA GLU A 133 9.78 -5.64 -7.74
C GLU A 133 9.85 -5.39 -6.23
N SER A 134 10.82 -4.61 -5.76
CA SER A 134 10.88 -4.28 -4.33
C SER A 134 9.57 -3.63 -3.90
N PHE A 135 8.85 -4.28 -2.99
CA PHE A 135 7.55 -3.85 -2.47
C PHE A 135 7.55 -2.36 -2.12
N LEU A 136 8.59 -1.90 -1.41
CA LEU A 136 8.71 -0.51 -0.97
C LEU A 136 8.89 0.48 -2.13
N GLU A 137 9.65 0.15 -3.18
CA GLU A 137 9.82 1.07 -4.31
C GLU A 137 8.59 1.11 -5.22
N GLY A 138 7.93 -0.03 -5.43
CA GLY A 138 6.64 -0.10 -6.10
C GLY A 138 5.57 0.74 -5.37
N LEU A 139 5.44 0.54 -4.06
CA LEU A 139 4.54 1.32 -3.20
C LEU A 139 4.87 2.82 -3.20
N ARG A 140 6.15 3.19 -3.20
CA ARG A 140 6.59 4.60 -3.37
C ARG A 140 6.19 5.16 -4.74
N ARG A 141 6.34 4.40 -5.83
CA ARG A 141 5.89 4.82 -7.17
C ARG A 141 4.38 5.06 -7.18
N PHE A 142 3.60 4.14 -6.61
CA PHE A 142 2.16 4.30 -6.49
C PHE A 142 1.78 5.55 -5.68
N PHE A 143 2.43 5.80 -4.53
CA PHE A 143 2.15 6.99 -3.72
C PHE A 143 2.55 8.32 -4.39
N ARG A 144 3.49 8.32 -5.35
CA ARG A 144 3.75 9.50 -6.18
C ARG A 144 2.55 9.81 -7.09
N TRP A 145 2.02 8.80 -7.79
CA TRP A 145 0.79 8.95 -8.58
C TRP A 145 -0.41 9.38 -7.73
N VAL A 146 -0.57 8.82 -6.53
CA VAL A 146 -1.64 9.24 -5.59
C VAL A 146 -1.57 10.73 -5.31
N LEU A 147 -0.37 11.28 -5.03
CA LEU A 147 -0.18 12.71 -4.78
C LEU A 147 -0.50 13.59 -6.00
N GLU A 148 -0.30 13.11 -7.22
CA GLU A 148 -0.70 13.85 -8.43
C GLU A 148 -2.23 13.98 -8.55
N HIS A 149 -2.99 13.08 -7.90
CA HIS A 149 -4.45 12.96 -8.03
C HIS A 149 -5.23 13.29 -6.75
N ILE A 150 -4.61 13.74 -5.66
CA ILE A 150 -5.32 14.08 -4.42
C ILE A 150 -6.26 15.29 -4.56
N ASP A 151 -7.26 15.35 -3.68
CA ASP A 151 -8.06 16.53 -3.46
C ASP A 151 -7.24 17.65 -2.77
N TYR A 152 -6.66 18.52 -3.60
CA TYR A 152 -5.90 19.70 -3.18
C TYR A 152 -6.75 20.86 -2.62
N ASP A 153 -8.06 20.70 -2.54
CA ASP A 153 -8.95 21.69 -1.92
C ASP A 153 -9.33 21.27 -0.48
N SER A 154 -9.00 20.03 -0.07
CA SER A 154 -9.12 19.51 1.30
C SER A 154 -7.76 19.47 2.02
N GLU A 155 -7.61 20.32 3.04
CA GLU A 155 -6.43 20.32 3.92
C GLU A 155 -6.19 18.95 4.58
N GLN A 156 -7.26 18.24 4.94
CA GLN A 156 -7.17 16.94 5.62
C GLN A 156 -6.60 15.87 4.69
N THR A 157 -7.05 15.84 3.43
CA THR A 157 -6.51 14.97 2.38
C THR A 157 -5.03 15.25 2.15
N ILE A 158 -4.65 16.52 1.99
CA ILE A 158 -3.26 16.97 1.80
C ILE A 158 -2.38 16.47 2.95
N VAL A 159 -2.74 16.80 4.19
CA VAL A 159 -1.95 16.44 5.38
C VAL A 159 -1.81 14.92 5.52
N LEU A 160 -2.88 14.15 5.28
CA LEU A 160 -2.81 12.68 5.33
C LEU A 160 -1.87 12.11 4.24
N ALA A 161 -2.00 12.56 3.00
CA ALA A 161 -1.19 12.08 1.89
C ALA A 161 0.32 12.37 2.09
N TYR A 162 0.66 13.59 2.53
CA TYR A 162 2.05 13.94 2.85
C TYR A 162 2.62 13.17 4.04
N ARG A 163 1.81 12.89 5.09
CA ARG A 163 2.24 12.04 6.23
C ARG A 163 2.54 10.61 5.79
N LEU A 164 1.70 10.03 4.94
CA LEU A 164 1.93 8.70 4.37
C LEU A 164 3.22 8.67 3.53
N LEU A 165 3.41 9.63 2.62
CA LEU A 165 4.67 9.73 1.86
C LEU A 165 5.89 9.89 2.77
N ARG A 166 5.81 10.74 3.80
CA ARG A 166 6.90 10.97 4.78
C ARG A 166 7.29 9.70 5.53
N LYS A 167 6.35 8.77 5.78
CA LYS A 167 6.66 7.45 6.35
C LYS A 167 7.34 6.54 5.32
N LEU A 168 6.85 6.47 4.08
CA LEU A 168 7.47 5.67 3.00
C LEU A 168 8.93 6.06 2.71
N SER A 169 9.27 7.34 2.84
CA SER A 169 10.63 7.84 2.60
C SER A 169 11.65 7.44 3.67
N ARG A 170 11.25 6.78 4.77
CA ARG A 170 12.16 6.27 5.80
C ARG A 170 12.72 4.90 5.39
N GLU A 171 13.98 4.64 5.71
CA GLU A 171 14.65 3.36 5.39
C GLU A 171 14.09 2.18 6.20
N SER A 172 13.54 2.44 7.39
CA SER A 172 13.01 1.42 8.31
C SER A 172 11.49 1.23 8.19
N PHE A 173 10.90 1.46 7.01
CA PHE A 173 9.45 1.45 6.81
C PHE A 173 8.80 0.11 7.17
N LYS A 174 7.66 0.15 7.86
CA LYS A 174 6.77 -1.00 8.07
C LYS A 174 5.31 -0.63 7.78
N ILE A 175 4.50 -1.58 7.30
CA ILE A 175 3.06 -1.34 7.07
C ILE A 175 2.31 -0.94 8.35
N GLY A 176 2.77 -1.37 9.53
CA GLY A 176 2.23 -0.89 10.81
C GLY A 176 2.34 0.62 11.00
N ASP A 177 3.35 1.28 10.43
CA ASP A 177 3.52 2.74 10.49
C ASP A 177 2.43 3.47 9.68
N PHE A 178 1.92 2.83 8.62
CA PHE A 178 0.83 3.31 7.78
C PHE A 178 -0.51 3.24 8.50
N LEU A 179 -0.81 2.11 9.15
CA LEU A 179 -1.98 1.98 10.02
C LEU A 179 -1.95 2.99 11.17
N GLN A 180 -0.77 3.29 11.74
CA GLN A 180 -0.64 4.34 12.76
C GLN A 180 -1.02 5.72 12.21
N VAL A 181 -0.50 6.13 11.05
CA VAL A 181 -0.84 7.43 10.44
C VAL A 181 -2.34 7.56 10.17
N VAL A 182 -2.99 6.49 9.69
CA VAL A 182 -4.44 6.49 9.46
C VAL A 182 -5.24 6.47 10.76
N ARG A 183 -4.82 5.73 11.78
CA ARG A 183 -5.55 5.64 13.06
C ARG A 183 -5.30 6.82 14.01
N GLN A 184 -4.24 7.59 13.81
CA GLN A 184 -3.92 8.77 14.62
C GLN A 184 -4.74 9.99 14.18
N GLU A 185 -5.87 10.19 14.84
CA GLU A 185 -6.47 11.52 14.92
C GLU A 185 -5.88 12.31 16.10
N ARG A 186 -5.60 13.60 15.86
CA ARG A 186 -5.43 14.71 16.84
C ARG A 186 -4.15 14.96 17.66
N GLU A 187 -3.13 14.11 17.73
CA GLU A 187 -1.99 14.41 18.66
C GLU A 187 -0.85 15.28 18.08
N GLU A 188 -0.62 15.28 16.77
CA GLU A 188 0.49 16.05 16.15
C GLU A 188 0.02 17.33 15.44
N MET A 189 -0.55 18.28 16.20
CA MET A 189 -1.00 19.59 15.70
C MET A 189 -0.09 20.78 16.09
N CYS A 190 1.02 20.53 16.80
CA CYS A 190 1.93 21.58 17.30
C CYS A 190 3.39 21.50 16.78
N ALA A 191 3.74 20.52 15.95
CA ALA A 191 5.12 20.34 15.45
C ALA A 191 5.27 20.44 13.93
N GLU A 192 4.29 19.98 13.13
CA GLU A 192 4.42 19.93 11.66
C GLU A 192 4.00 21.22 10.94
N SER A 193 3.34 22.16 11.63
CA SER A 193 2.76 23.39 11.04
C SER A 193 3.78 24.38 10.46
N ALA A 194 5.08 24.18 10.71
CA ALA A 194 6.16 24.95 10.07
C ALA A 194 6.69 24.31 8.77
N GLU A 195 6.46 23.01 8.56
CA GLU A 195 6.90 22.27 7.35
C GLU A 195 5.79 22.21 6.31
N THR A 196 4.52 21.99 6.72
CA THR A 196 3.37 22.01 5.81
C THR A 196 3.18 23.35 5.11
N ASP A 197 3.52 24.45 5.78
CA ASP A 197 3.50 25.82 5.26
C ASP A 197 4.50 26.04 4.11
N GLY A 198 5.57 25.25 4.06
CA GLY A 198 6.51 25.18 2.93
C GLY A 198 5.96 24.35 1.76
N VAL A 199 5.27 23.25 2.07
CA VAL A 199 4.64 22.36 1.09
C VAL A 199 3.47 23.05 0.36
N PHE A 200 2.56 23.70 1.10
CA PHE A 200 1.50 24.52 0.54
C PHE A 200 2.03 25.61 -0.41
N ARG A 201 3.20 26.19 -0.07
CA ARG A 201 3.86 27.22 -0.88
C ARG A 201 4.50 26.66 -2.15
N PHE A 202 4.97 25.42 -2.14
CA PHE A 202 5.46 24.71 -3.33
C PHE A 202 4.31 24.35 -4.29
N VAL A 203 3.26 23.69 -3.77
CA VAL A 203 2.09 23.28 -4.58
C VAL A 203 1.35 24.50 -5.15
N GLY A 204 1.22 25.57 -4.37
CA GLY A 204 0.65 26.84 -4.85
C GLY A 204 1.46 27.50 -5.97
N MET A 205 2.75 27.19 -6.11
CA MET A 205 3.62 27.74 -7.16
C MET A 205 3.52 26.94 -8.46
N GLU A 206 3.30 25.62 -8.41
CA GLU A 206 3.03 24.80 -9.61
C GLU A 206 1.64 25.08 -10.21
N ARG A 207 0.61 25.29 -9.38
CA ARG A 207 -0.71 25.77 -9.84
C ARG A 207 -0.63 27.11 -10.59
N ALA A 208 0.37 27.94 -10.31
CA ALA A 208 0.63 29.21 -11.01
C ALA A 208 1.52 29.07 -12.27
N LEU A 209 2.15 27.92 -12.50
CA LEU A 209 3.02 27.65 -13.66
C LEU A 209 2.38 26.77 -14.74
N SER A 210 1.17 26.22 -14.51
CA SER A 210 0.39 25.57 -15.58
C SER A 210 -0.13 26.62 -16.58
N PRO A 211 0.28 26.60 -17.86
CA PRO A 211 -0.08 27.63 -18.81
C PRO A 211 -1.52 27.47 -19.28
N ALA A 212 -2.43 28.26 -18.70
CA ALA A 212 -3.74 28.52 -19.28
C ALA A 212 -3.56 29.00 -20.73
N SER A 213 -4.12 28.24 -21.67
CA SER A 213 -4.06 28.50 -23.11
C SER A 213 -5.47 28.76 -23.66
N PRO A 214 -5.63 29.65 -24.66
CA PRO A 214 -5.14 31.02 -24.68
C PRO A 214 -6.31 32.03 -24.80
N GLU A 215 -5.97 33.30 -24.69
CA GLU A 215 -6.91 34.44 -24.67
C GLU A 215 -7.78 34.55 -25.95
N GLN A 216 -9.05 34.90 -25.77
CA GLN A 216 -9.88 35.47 -26.84
C GLN A 216 -9.57 36.97 -26.97
N GLU A 217 -8.90 37.35 -28.06
CA GLU A 217 -8.69 38.77 -28.43
C GLU A 217 -9.87 39.33 -29.27
N PRO A 218 -10.11 40.66 -29.26
CA PRO A 218 -11.46 41.21 -29.47
C PRO A 218 -11.69 41.95 -30.81
N GLY A 219 -12.97 42.12 -31.14
CA GLY A 219 -13.47 43.06 -32.16
C GLY A 219 -14.92 42.70 -32.56
N GLY A 220 -15.85 43.62 -32.80
CA GLY A 220 -15.78 45.08 -32.78
C GLY A 220 -17.00 45.68 -33.48
N ALA A 221 -18.04 46.03 -32.71
CA ALA A 221 -19.23 46.85 -33.03
C ALA A 221 -19.88 46.81 -34.44
N SER A 222 -21.20 46.51 -34.51
CA SER A 222 -22.19 47.44 -35.11
C SER A 222 -23.66 47.03 -34.90
N ALA A 223 -24.51 48.04 -34.66
CA ALA A 223 -25.95 48.17 -34.98
C ALA A 223 -26.98 47.05 -34.68
N ALA A 224 -28.00 47.43 -33.88
CA ALA A 224 -29.35 46.83 -33.90
C ALA A 224 -30.16 47.34 -35.13
N PRO A 225 -31.34 46.74 -35.49
CA PRO A 225 -32.58 47.09 -34.75
C PRO A 225 -33.72 46.02 -34.66
N ALA A 226 -34.51 46.17 -33.60
CA ALA A 226 -35.98 45.99 -33.41
C ALA A 226 -36.87 45.03 -34.28
N GLY A 227 -37.73 44.29 -33.56
CA GLY A 227 -39.02 43.67 -33.97
C GLY A 227 -39.42 42.60 -32.93
N ILE A 228 -40.45 42.69 -32.07
CA ILE A 228 -41.90 43.01 -32.13
C ILE A 228 -42.77 41.84 -32.63
N ARG A 229 -43.67 41.35 -31.73
CA ARG A 229 -44.88 40.47 -31.93
C ARG A 229 -44.60 39.01 -32.33
N GLU A 230 -45.47 38.01 -32.08
CA GLU A 230 -46.84 37.87 -31.52
C GLU A 230 -46.90 36.50 -30.76
N ARG A 231 -47.55 36.33 -29.59
CA ARG A 231 -48.96 35.92 -29.31
C ARG A 231 -49.42 34.50 -29.76
N GLU A 232 -49.97 33.77 -28.76
CA GLU A 232 -51.20 32.91 -28.79
C GLU A 232 -51.18 31.54 -29.53
N ASP A 233 -51.78 30.43 -29.04
CA ASP A 233 -52.49 30.14 -27.76
C ASP A 233 -52.61 28.60 -27.44
N ALA A 234 -53.31 28.24 -26.33
CA ALA A 234 -53.85 26.91 -25.90
C ALA A 234 -52.85 25.90 -25.26
N ALA A 235 -53.12 25.23 -24.12
CA ALA A 235 -54.30 24.48 -23.63
C ALA A 235 -54.54 23.19 -24.45
N GLU A 236 -54.90 22.01 -23.91
CA GLU A 236 -55.39 21.57 -22.59
C GLU A 236 -55.21 20.02 -22.56
N THR A 237 -54.89 19.29 -21.48
CA THR A 237 -55.85 18.68 -20.53
C THR A 237 -55.17 17.64 -19.59
N VAL A 238 -55.59 17.63 -18.32
CA VAL A 238 -56.07 16.48 -17.46
C VAL A 238 -55.35 15.12 -17.60
N GLY A 239 -54.73 14.51 -16.58
CA GLY A 239 -55.30 14.00 -15.29
C GLY A 239 -55.08 12.47 -15.25
N ASP A 240 -54.91 11.74 -14.15
CA ASP A 240 -55.16 11.94 -12.72
C ASP A 240 -54.07 11.28 -11.84
N LYS A 241 -53.89 11.80 -10.61
CA LYS A 241 -53.87 11.16 -9.26
C LYS A 241 -53.43 9.67 -9.13
N GLU A 242 -52.74 9.23 -8.07
CA GLU A 242 -53.03 9.44 -6.63
C GLU A 242 -51.81 9.31 -5.68
N SER A 243 -51.93 9.98 -4.52
CA SER A 243 -51.49 9.54 -3.18
C SER A 243 -49.99 9.37 -2.83
N GLU A 244 -49.36 10.50 -2.51
CA GLU A 244 -48.90 10.81 -1.14
C GLU A 244 -48.71 9.67 -0.12
N LYS A 245 -47.48 9.52 0.40
CA LYS A 245 -47.30 9.28 1.84
C LYS A 245 -45.94 9.76 2.37
N VAL A 246 -45.98 10.78 3.23
CA VAL A 246 -44.87 11.19 4.09
C VAL A 246 -44.81 10.24 5.30
N LEU A 247 -43.62 9.73 5.64
CA LEU A 247 -43.36 9.17 6.97
C LEU A 247 -41.86 9.25 7.33
N GLN A 248 -41.53 10.07 8.33
CA GLN A 248 -40.37 9.89 9.20
C GLN A 248 -40.86 9.25 10.53
N PRO A 249 -40.00 8.98 11.52
CA PRO A 249 -39.14 7.79 11.55
C PRO A 249 -39.45 6.94 12.80
N GLU A 250 -39.56 5.62 12.67
CA GLU A 250 -39.83 4.74 13.82
C GLU A 250 -38.59 3.92 14.23
N SER A 251 -38.32 4.02 15.52
CA SER A 251 -37.29 3.39 16.34
C SER A 251 -37.14 1.87 16.24
N GLY A 252 -35.98 1.39 16.71
CA GLY A 252 -35.99 0.25 17.64
C GLY A 252 -35.35 -1.04 17.15
N ALA A 253 -34.03 -1.10 17.16
CA ALA A 253 -33.28 -2.35 17.26
C ALA A 253 -32.03 -2.12 18.12
N GLU A 254 -32.19 -2.16 19.44
CA GLU A 254 -31.06 -2.40 20.34
C GLU A 254 -30.46 -3.76 20.00
N TYR A 255 -29.15 -3.79 19.74
CA TYR A 255 -28.37 -5.01 19.85
C TYR A 255 -27.25 -4.75 20.85
N GLU A 256 -27.49 -5.21 22.07
CA GLU A 256 -26.55 -5.19 23.19
C GLU A 256 -25.43 -6.20 22.87
N ILE A 257 -24.24 -5.70 22.54
CA ILE A 257 -23.04 -6.54 22.39
C ILE A 257 -22.26 -6.43 23.70
N ASP A 258 -22.39 -7.46 24.53
CA ASP A 258 -21.57 -7.64 25.72
C ASP A 258 -20.08 -7.62 25.34
N LEU A 259 -19.39 -6.51 25.66
CA LEU A 259 -17.94 -6.47 25.69
C LEU A 259 -17.41 -7.26 26.89
N HIS A 260 -17.48 -8.59 26.79
CA HIS A 260 -16.66 -9.45 27.62
C HIS A 260 -15.20 -9.20 27.26
N ALA A 261 -14.50 -8.50 28.16
CA ALA A 261 -13.09 -8.16 28.06
C ALA A 261 -12.19 -9.42 28.01
N GLY A 262 -12.05 -9.98 26.82
CA GLY A 262 -10.99 -10.91 26.47
C GLY A 262 -9.67 -10.16 26.39
N ALA A 263 -9.01 -9.97 27.54
CA ALA A 263 -7.65 -9.46 27.60
C ALA A 263 -6.67 -10.53 27.07
N GLU A 264 -6.60 -10.67 25.75
CA GLU A 264 -5.48 -11.37 25.11
C GLU A 264 -4.21 -10.57 25.40
N LYS A 265 -3.35 -11.19 26.21
CA LYS A 265 -2.09 -10.61 26.64
C LYS A 265 -1.23 -10.33 25.41
N PRO A 266 -0.45 -9.24 25.37
CA PRO A 266 0.59 -9.11 24.36
C PRO A 266 1.48 -10.36 24.42
N CYS A 267 1.87 -10.87 23.25
CA CYS A 267 2.87 -11.93 23.16
C CYS A 267 4.23 -11.36 23.54
N ASP A 268 4.47 -11.25 24.85
CA ASP A 268 5.77 -10.93 25.42
C ASP A 268 6.78 -11.96 24.91
N LEU A 269 7.61 -11.54 23.95
CA LEU A 269 8.84 -12.25 23.63
C LEU A 269 9.57 -12.45 24.97
N PRO A 270 9.92 -13.69 25.37
CA PRO A 270 10.28 -13.91 26.76
C PRO A 270 11.44 -12.99 27.17
N ALA A 271 11.30 -12.26 28.28
CA ALA A 271 12.32 -11.28 28.69
C ALA A 271 13.71 -11.92 28.93
N TRP A 272 13.76 -13.25 29.12
CA TRP A 272 15.00 -14.03 29.12
C TRP A 272 15.64 -14.11 27.72
N LEU A 273 14.88 -14.22 26.64
CA LEU A 273 15.40 -14.36 25.27
C LEU A 273 16.15 -13.11 24.80
N ALA A 274 15.65 -11.91 25.12
CA ALA A 274 16.34 -10.65 24.88
C ALA A 274 17.63 -10.50 25.73
N ARG A 275 17.64 -11.03 26.96
CA ARG A 275 18.79 -10.98 27.89
C ARG A 275 19.86 -12.02 27.55
N TYR A 276 19.46 -13.26 27.23
CA TYR A 276 20.36 -14.35 26.88
C TYR A 276 20.79 -14.31 25.41
N GLY A 277 20.07 -13.65 24.51
CA GLY A 277 20.44 -13.54 23.09
C GLY A 277 21.83 -12.94 22.87
N LYS A 278 22.19 -11.87 23.60
CA LYS A 278 23.54 -11.29 23.58
C LYS A 278 24.62 -12.27 24.06
N LEU A 279 24.35 -13.01 25.14
CA LEU A 279 25.27 -14.01 25.70
C LEU A 279 25.45 -15.19 24.76
N LEU A 280 24.36 -15.67 24.15
CA LEU A 280 24.35 -16.77 23.19
C LEU A 280 25.14 -16.41 21.93
N LEU A 281 24.95 -15.19 21.41
CA LEU A 281 25.70 -14.67 20.27
C LEU A 281 27.21 -14.52 20.58
N GLY A 282 27.56 -14.06 21.79
CA GLY A 282 28.95 -14.00 22.24
C GLY A 282 29.63 -15.37 22.30
N VAL A 283 28.94 -16.38 22.84
CA VAL A 283 29.44 -17.78 22.90
C VAL A 283 29.53 -18.41 21.49
N LEU A 284 28.58 -18.10 20.60
CA LEU A 284 28.64 -18.52 19.20
C LEU A 284 29.86 -17.92 18.48
N LEU A 285 30.16 -16.63 18.68
CA LEU A 285 31.35 -15.99 18.09
C LEU A 285 32.66 -16.60 18.62
N LEU A 286 32.75 -16.76 19.95
CA LEU A 286 33.94 -17.28 20.65
C LEU A 286 34.30 -18.71 20.22
N THR A 287 33.32 -19.51 19.79
CA THR A 287 33.53 -20.88 19.31
C THR A 287 33.60 -20.96 17.78
N GLY A 288 32.84 -20.11 17.09
CA GLY A 288 32.74 -20.07 15.64
C GLY A 288 33.97 -19.50 14.95
N ILE A 289 34.62 -18.47 15.51
CA ILE A 289 35.83 -17.88 14.90
C ILE A 289 37.00 -18.88 14.87
N PRO A 290 37.38 -19.55 15.99
CA PRO A 290 38.40 -20.59 15.96
C PRO A 290 38.03 -21.79 15.07
N GLY A 291 36.75 -22.20 15.08
CA GLY A 291 36.26 -23.32 14.27
C GLY A 291 36.29 -23.04 12.77
N GLY A 292 35.88 -21.85 12.35
CA GLY A 292 35.94 -21.41 10.95
C GLY A 292 37.36 -21.30 10.42
N LEU A 293 38.28 -20.73 11.22
CA LEU A 293 39.69 -20.63 10.83
C LEU A 293 40.35 -22.02 10.67
N PHE A 294 40.02 -22.96 11.56
CA PHE A 294 40.49 -24.34 11.49
C PHE A 294 40.01 -25.09 10.23
N LEU A 295 38.77 -24.84 9.79
CA LEU A 295 38.18 -25.49 8.61
C LEU A 295 38.71 -24.94 7.28
N LEU A 296 39.14 -23.67 7.22
CA LEU A 296 39.56 -23.02 5.98
C LEU A 296 41.06 -23.17 5.67
N GLU A 297 41.95 -23.10 6.68
CA GLU A 297 43.41 -23.12 6.45
C GLU A 297 44.14 -24.26 7.16
N GLY A 298 43.44 -25.05 7.99
CA GLY A 298 44.02 -26.18 8.72
C GLY A 298 44.92 -25.78 9.90
N ARG A 299 45.58 -26.79 10.47
CA ARG A 299 46.17 -26.73 11.82
C ARG A 299 47.38 -25.80 11.96
N GLU A 300 48.15 -25.58 10.89
CA GLU A 300 49.41 -24.81 10.97
C GLU A 300 49.18 -23.29 10.94
N SER A 301 48.22 -22.80 10.15
CA SER A 301 47.79 -21.38 10.20
C SER A 301 47.25 -20.96 11.57
N LEU A 302 46.55 -21.87 12.27
CA LEU A 302 45.92 -21.56 13.55
C LEU A 302 46.93 -21.15 14.64
N LEU A 303 48.17 -21.63 14.57
CA LEU A 303 49.25 -21.19 15.47
C LEU A 303 49.83 -19.81 15.10
N HIS A 304 49.77 -19.42 13.83
CA HIS A 304 50.24 -18.11 13.38
C HIS A 304 49.25 -16.99 13.74
N PHE A 305 47.95 -17.27 13.62
CA PHE A 305 46.88 -16.33 13.99
C PHE A 305 46.43 -16.42 15.46
N LEU A 306 46.97 -17.35 16.24
CA LEU A 306 46.67 -17.52 17.67
C LEU A 306 46.69 -16.22 18.51
N PRO A 307 47.68 -15.30 18.39
CA PRO A 307 47.65 -14.03 19.15
C PRO A 307 46.54 -13.08 18.68
N LEU A 308 46.13 -13.14 17.41
CA LEU A 308 45.02 -12.34 16.87
C LEU A 308 43.68 -12.88 17.38
N VAL A 309 43.49 -14.21 17.37
CA VAL A 309 42.31 -14.89 17.89
C VAL A 309 42.15 -14.61 19.39
N LEU A 310 43.23 -14.74 20.18
CA LEU A 310 43.21 -14.38 21.61
C LEU A 310 42.86 -12.92 21.89
N LEU A 311 43.24 -12.00 20.99
CA LEU A 311 42.90 -10.58 21.11
C LEU A 311 41.42 -10.31 20.79
N ILE A 312 40.86 -11.00 19.80
CA ILE A 312 39.43 -10.94 19.44
C ILE A 312 38.58 -11.56 20.56
N ASP A 313 38.92 -12.78 21.00
CA ASP A 313 38.25 -13.49 22.09
C ASP A 313 38.33 -12.70 23.40
N GLY A 314 39.50 -12.13 23.72
CA GLY A 314 39.69 -11.23 24.87
C GLY A 314 38.83 -9.97 24.78
N GLY A 315 38.69 -9.39 23.58
CA GLY A 315 37.80 -8.26 23.33
C GLY A 315 36.31 -8.61 23.54
N ILE A 316 35.87 -9.78 23.05
CA ILE A 316 34.50 -10.29 23.27
C ILE A 316 34.25 -10.49 24.77
N VAL A 317 35.17 -11.12 25.49
CA VAL A 317 35.07 -11.32 26.94
C VAL A 317 35.03 -9.98 27.70
N LEU A 318 35.84 -8.99 27.31
CA LEU A 318 35.82 -7.66 27.91
C LEU A 318 34.48 -6.95 27.69
N CYS A 319 33.91 -7.02 26.48
CA CYS A 319 32.59 -6.48 26.17
C CYS A 319 31.48 -7.15 27.01
N LEU A 320 31.53 -8.47 27.18
CA LEU A 320 30.58 -9.21 28.02
C LEU A 320 30.72 -8.84 29.52
N ILE A 321 31.94 -8.63 30.01
CA ILE A 321 32.19 -8.15 31.37
C ILE A 321 31.66 -6.72 31.56
N MET A 322 31.84 -5.85 30.56
CA MET A 322 31.34 -4.48 30.59
C MET A 322 29.81 -4.42 30.58
N ASP A 323 29.13 -5.19 29.72
CA ASP A 323 27.65 -5.28 29.69
C ASP A 323 27.14 -5.85 31.05
N ALA A 324 27.83 -6.85 31.62
CA ALA A 324 27.52 -7.39 32.94
C ALA A 324 27.78 -6.41 34.11
N MET A 325 28.70 -5.46 33.97
CA MET A 325 28.93 -4.38 34.94
C MET A 325 27.91 -3.24 34.80
N LEU A 326 27.55 -2.86 33.58
CA LEU A 326 26.47 -1.90 33.33
C LEU A 326 25.13 -2.41 33.90
N LEU A 327 24.83 -3.71 33.74
CA LEU A 327 23.68 -4.39 34.34
C LEU A 327 23.75 -4.52 35.89
N ARG A 328 24.84 -4.10 36.53
CA ARG A 328 25.01 -4.08 38.00
C ARG A 328 25.06 -2.68 38.60
N LEU A 329 25.00 -1.62 37.79
CA LEU A 329 24.81 -0.28 38.31
C LEU A 329 23.37 -0.20 38.87
N PRO A 330 23.18 0.06 40.17
CA PRO A 330 21.85 0.41 40.66
C PRO A 330 21.46 1.73 40.00
N GLU A 331 20.26 1.79 39.44
CA GLU A 331 19.68 3.06 38.97
C GLU A 331 19.50 3.97 40.20
N THR A 332 20.46 4.88 40.39
CA THR A 332 20.31 5.96 41.36
C THR A 332 19.34 6.97 40.78
N GLU A 333 18.09 6.89 41.22
CA GLU A 333 17.03 7.83 40.86
C GLU A 333 17.49 9.29 41.07
N SER A 334 17.41 10.10 40.02
CA SER A 334 17.47 11.57 40.06
C SER A 334 16.77 12.18 38.86
#